data_AF-A0A3B8P811-F1
#
_entry.id   AF-A0A3B8P811-F1
#
_cell.length_a   1.000
_cell.length_b   1.000
_cell.length_c   1.000
_cell.angle_alpha   90.00
_cell.angle_beta   90.00
_cell.angle_gamma   90.00
#
_symmetry.space_group_name_H-M   'P 1'
#
loop_
_entity.id
_entity.type
_entity.pdbx_description
1 polymer ?
#
loop_
_entity_poly.entity_id
_entity_poly.type
_entity_poly.pdbx_seq_one_letter_code
_entity_poly.pdbx_strand_id
1 'polypeptide(L)' 'MAILNILEFPDPRLRTLAKPVTVFDDALRQLIDDMFETMYEAP' A
#
# COMPACT_ATOMS: atom_id res chain seq x y z
N MET A 1 9.01 -7.76 -3.17
CA MET A 1 9.28 -6.85 -4.29
C MET A 1 8.26 -7.13 -5.36
N ALA A 2 7.20 -6.34 -5.32
CA ALA A 2 6.07 -6.41 -6.21
C ALA A 2 5.52 -4.99 -6.38
N ILE A 3 5.21 -4.62 -7.62
CA ILE A 3 4.51 -3.37 -7.92
C ILE A 3 3.02 -3.58 -7.66
N LEU A 4 2.46 -2.75 -6.78
CA LEU A 4 1.06 -2.75 -6.39
C LEU A 4 0.25 -1.87 -7.33
N ASN A 5 -1.01 -2.24 -7.58
CA ASN A 5 -1.92 -1.40 -8.37
C ASN A 5 -2.36 -0.18 -7.55
N ILE A 6 -2.08 1.02 -8.07
CA ILE A 6 -2.57 2.27 -7.49
C ILE A 6 -4.05 2.42 -7.82
N LEU A 7 -4.88 2.65 -6.80
CA LEU A 7 -6.30 2.93 -6.99
C LEU A 7 -6.50 4.39 -7.40
N GLU A 8 -7.31 4.60 -8.43
CA GLU A 8 -7.63 5.94 -8.95
C GLU A 8 -9.07 6.34 -8.62
N PHE A 9 -9.31 7.65 -8.57
CA PHE A 9 -10.67 8.18 -8.41
C PHE A 9 -11.54 7.77 -9.62
N PRO A 10 -12.79 7.29 -9.40
CA PRO A 10 -13.61 7.37 -8.18
C PRO A 10 -13.72 6.06 -7.36
N ASP A 11 -12.68 5.24 -7.27
CA ASP A 11 -12.75 3.97 -6.53
C ASP A 11 -13.24 4.17 -5.07
N PRO A 12 -14.32 3.49 -4.63
CA PRO A 12 -14.91 3.70 -3.31
C PRO A 12 -13.96 3.31 -2.16
N ARG A 13 -12.97 2.43 -2.41
CA ARG A 13 -12.00 2.03 -1.39
C ARG A 13 -11.14 3.19 -0.93
N LEU A 14 -10.91 4.19 -1.79
CA LEU A 14 -10.19 5.43 -1.45
C LEU A 14 -10.89 6.26 -0.36
N ARG A 15 -12.17 5.98 -0.07
CA ARG A 15 -12.94 6.63 1.01
C ARG A 15 -13.02 5.81 2.29
N THR A 16 -12.40 4.63 2.32
CA THR A 16 -12.42 3.76 3.50
C THR A 16 -11.42 4.26 4.54
N LEU A 17 -11.85 4.38 5.80
CA LEU A 17 -10.95 4.73 6.90
C LEU A 17 -10.02 3.54 7.21
N ALA A 18 -8.70 3.77 7.10
CA ALA A 18 -7.70 2.77 7.44
C ALA A 18 -7.73 2.44 8.95
N LYS A 19 -7.49 1.17 9.28
CA LYS A 19 -7.41 0.71 10.67
C LYS A 19 -5.98 0.87 11.21
N PRO A 20 -5.81 1.09 12.52
CA PRO A 20 -4.48 1.08 13.14
C PRO A 20 -3.78 -0.26 12.94
N VAL A 21 -2.48 -0.21 12.67
CA VAL A 21 -1.61 -1.38 12.66
C VAL A 21 -1.19 -1.68 14.10
N THR A 22 -1.38 -2.93 14.55
CA THR A 22 -1.06 -3.36 15.92
C THR A 22 0.02 -4.45 15.97
N VAL A 23 0.39 -5.05 14.84
CA VAL A 23 1.41 -6.09 14.72
C VAL A 23 2.47 -5.59 13.75
N PHE A 24 3.73 -5.62 14.18
CA PHE A 24 4.88 -5.12 13.45
C PHE A 24 5.84 -6.26 13.16
N ASP A 25 5.51 -7.05 12.14
CA ASP A 25 6.24 -8.25 11.74
C ASP A 25 6.89 -8.08 10.36
N ASP A 26 7.49 -9.15 9.86
CA ASP A 26 8.15 -9.16 8.55
C ASP A 26 7.17 -9.02 7.39
N ALA A 27 5.89 -9.39 7.58
CA ALA A 27 4.86 -9.18 6.56
C ALA A 27 4.54 -7.68 6.40
N LEU A 28 4.48 -6.93 7.51
CA LEU A 28 4.35 -5.48 7.46
C LEU A 28 5.57 -4.84 6.78
N ARG A 29 6.79 -5.33 7.07
CA ARG A 29 8.00 -4.84 6.41
C ARG A 29 7.95 -5.08 4.90
N GLN A 30 7.54 -6.27 4.47
CA GLN A 30 7.42 -6.60 3.04
C GLN A 30 6.40 -5.68 2.34
N LEU A 31 5.27 -5.40 2.98
CA LEU A 31 4.27 -4.47 2.44
C LEU A 31 4.85 -3.06 2.26
N ILE A 32 5.63 -2.58 3.23
CA ILE A 32 6.28 -1.25 3.15
C ILE A 32 7.27 -1.23 1.97
N ASP A 33 8.08 -2.28 1.81
CA ASP A 33 9.04 -2.37 0.71
C ASP A 33 8.33 -2.35 -0.65
N ASP A 34 7.25 -3.12 -0.81
CA ASP A 34 6.44 -3.15 -2.04
C ASP A 34 5.74 -1.79 -2.31
N MET A 35 5.30 -1.09 -1.25
CA MET A 35 4.71 0.26 -1.36
C MET A 35 5.74 1.30 -1.80
N PHE A 36 6.97 1.25 -1.30
CA PHE A 36 8.04 2.14 -1.74
C PHE A 36 8.42 1.88 -3.19
N GLU A 37 8.56 0.62 -3.57
CA GLU A 37 8.85 0.23 -4.95
C GLU A 37 7.78 0.77 -5.90
N THR A 38 6.50 0.59 -5.56
CA THR A 38 5.35 1.12 -6.32
C THR A 38 5.39 2.64 -6.43
N MET A 39 5.76 3.34 -5.36
CA MET A 39 5.84 4.82 -5.36
C MET A 39 6.93 5.33 -6.31
N TYR A 40 8.08 4.68 -6.35
CA TYR A 40 9.20 5.12 -7.20
C TYR A 40 8.97 4.83 -8.69
N GLU A 41 8.26 3.76 -9.01
CA GLU A 41 7.92 3.35 -10.39
C GLU A 41 6.62 3.99 -10.90
N ALA A 42 5.91 4.77 -10.08
CA ALA A 42 4.68 5.43 -10.48
C ALA A 42 4.96 6.50 -11.57
N PRO A 43 4.13 6.56 -12.64
CA PRO A 43 4.27 7.53 -13.72
C PRO A 43 3.89 8.97 -13.35
#